data_AF-A0AAN7Z445-F1
#
_entry.id   AF-A0AAN7Z445-F1
#
_cell.length_a   1.000
_cell.length_b   1.000
_cell.length_c   1.000
_cell.angle_alpha   90.00
_cell.angle_beta   90.00
_cell.angle_gamma   90.00
#
_symmetry.space_group_name_H-M   'P 1'
#
loop_
_entity.id
_entity.type
_entity.pdbx_description
1 polymer ?
#
loop_
_entity_poly.entity_id
_entity_poly.type
_entity_poly.pdbx_seq_one_letter_code
_entity_poly.pdbx_strand_id
1 'polypeptide(L)'
;MPKNEISEKKGGSYGTDSSAFHILQVLSAILEKELEELNINKDDSRAQEQQILYPHPSLAHFSDSPLDFCLLALSQLTMAPSAIPTDSVSQPESESAVLIQAATSDVKSNPYFEPSKPSIEPLTAEMKSEDSTETSSEVDGFIDTPPSELVDKKAEDTKAQTTKWLSLSEVVPSVSEPLSGAKKLRKMLFETDELIVCPGVYDGLSARTAIELGFNAMYMTGAGTTASRLGQPDLAIAQLHEMRENAEMIANLDPFGPPLIADMDTGYGGPIMAARTVEQYIRAGVAGAHLEDQVLMKRCGHLGGKKVVPVDEYIARIRAAHGARVRLQSDFVLIARTDALSTLGYDECIRRLRMARDEGADVGLLEGFSTKEQAAQAVKDLAPWPLLLNSVENGKSPLITVDEARKMGFRIMIFSFATISPAYIAIRETLMRLKTQGIVGTPSHITPIKLFEVCGLKHSMAVDMNAGGASFAGDL
;
A
#
# COMPACT_ATOMS: atom_id res chain seq x y z
N MET A 1 10.92 64.67 -37.68
CA MET A 1 10.17 64.69 -38.96
C MET A 1 10.19 63.27 -39.53
N PRO A 2 9.11 62.76 -40.16
CA PRO A 2 7.74 63.31 -40.29
C PRO A 2 7.00 63.33 -38.92
N LYS A 3 5.67 63.51 -38.72
CA LYS A 3 4.46 63.72 -39.57
C LYS A 3 3.70 62.50 -40.14
N ASN A 4 2.52 62.82 -40.70
CA ASN A 4 1.33 62.00 -41.00
C ASN A 4 1.24 61.68 -42.52
N GLU A 5 0.29 60.95 -43.15
CA GLU A 5 -1.20 60.95 -43.11
C GLU A 5 -1.79 59.62 -43.71
N ILE A 6 -2.85 58.99 -43.15
CA ILE A 6 -4.29 58.95 -43.56
C ILE A 6 -4.72 57.85 -44.61
N SER A 7 -5.95 57.32 -44.47
CA SER A 7 -6.78 56.46 -45.37
C SER A 7 -6.54 54.93 -45.39
N GLU A 8 -7.49 54.09 -45.85
CA GLU A 8 -8.90 53.91 -45.42
C GLU A 8 -9.41 52.48 -45.76
N LYS A 9 -10.14 51.86 -44.81
CA LYS A 9 -11.25 50.87 -44.95
C LYS A 9 -11.28 49.72 -46.01
N LYS A 10 -11.79 48.58 -45.49
CA LYS A 10 -12.55 47.46 -46.12
C LYS A 10 -11.79 46.36 -46.88
N GLY A 11 -12.06 45.12 -46.46
CA GLY A 11 -11.68 43.87 -47.14
C GLY A 11 -11.70 42.70 -46.16
N GLY A 12 -12.86 42.05 -45.98
CA GLY A 12 -12.99 40.93 -45.05
C GLY A 12 -13.04 39.58 -45.76
N SER A 13 -12.31 38.60 -45.23
CA SER A 13 -12.51 37.16 -45.52
C SER A 13 -12.47 36.38 -44.21
N TYR A 14 -13.26 35.32 -44.12
CA TYR A 14 -13.23 34.41 -42.97
C TYR A 14 -12.08 33.43 -43.14
N GLY A 15 -11.12 33.45 -42.20
CA GLY A 15 -10.12 32.39 -42.09
C GLY A 15 -10.75 31.14 -41.49
N THR A 16 -10.70 30.03 -42.22
CA THR A 16 -11.12 28.72 -41.70
C THR A 16 -10.11 28.19 -40.68
N ASP A 17 -10.61 27.53 -39.64
CA ASP A 17 -9.81 27.21 -38.47
C ASP A 17 -8.76 26.14 -38.74
N SER A 18 -7.47 26.51 -38.60
CA SER A 18 -6.33 25.61 -38.84
C SER A 18 -6.23 24.48 -37.81
N SER A 19 -6.96 24.54 -36.70
CA SER A 19 -6.96 23.51 -35.66
C SER A 19 -7.65 22.21 -36.11
N ALA A 20 -8.85 22.31 -36.71
CA ALA A 20 -9.68 21.17 -37.07
C ALA A 20 -9.01 20.26 -38.12
N PHE A 21 -8.32 20.85 -39.10
CA PHE A 21 -7.62 20.08 -40.14
C PHE A 21 -6.48 19.23 -39.56
N HIS A 22 -5.77 19.76 -38.55
CA HIS A 22 -4.67 19.05 -37.91
C HIS A 22 -5.15 17.91 -37.01
N ILE A 23 -6.29 18.08 -36.34
CA ILE A 23 -6.96 17.01 -35.56
C ILE A 23 -7.36 15.85 -36.47
N LEU A 24 -7.93 16.14 -37.65
CA LEU A 24 -8.31 15.10 -38.63
C LEU A 24 -7.09 14.33 -39.16
N GLN A 25 -5.96 15.00 -39.41
CA GLN A 25 -4.71 14.33 -39.82
C GLN A 25 -4.19 13.38 -38.74
N VAL A 26 -4.21 13.79 -37.46
CA VAL A 26 -3.78 12.95 -36.33
C VAL A 26 -4.69 11.73 -36.17
N LEU A 27 -6.02 11.91 -36.28
CA LEU A 27 -6.98 10.80 -36.20
C LEU A 27 -6.81 9.79 -37.35
N SER A 28 -6.54 10.26 -38.57
CA SER A 28 -6.27 9.38 -39.72
C SER A 28 -5.03 8.50 -39.48
N ALA A 29 -3.94 9.08 -39.00
CA ALA A 29 -2.69 8.36 -38.74
C ALA A 29 -2.81 7.35 -37.57
N ILE A 30 -3.70 7.59 -36.61
CA ILE A 30 -4.03 6.62 -35.56
C ILE A 30 -4.81 5.44 -36.15
N LEU A 31 -5.83 5.72 -36.98
CA LEU A 31 -6.67 4.68 -37.59
C LEU A 31 -5.88 3.77 -38.55
N GLU A 32 -4.97 4.34 -39.35
CA GLU A 32 -4.10 3.57 -40.25
C GLU A 32 -3.19 2.62 -39.46
N LYS A 33 -2.67 3.05 -38.31
CA LYS A 33 -1.82 2.23 -37.44
C LYS A 33 -2.60 1.10 -36.74
N GLU A 34 -3.82 1.36 -36.27
CA GLU A 34 -4.68 0.30 -35.70
C GLU A 34 -5.07 -0.75 -36.76
N LEU A 35 -5.24 -0.34 -38.03
CA LEU A 35 -5.52 -1.26 -39.13
C LEU A 35 -4.30 -2.11 -39.52
N GLU A 36 -3.08 -1.59 -39.44
CA GLU A 36 -1.85 -2.38 -39.58
C GLU A 36 -1.68 -3.40 -38.43
N GLU A 37 -1.94 -3.00 -37.18
CA GLU A 37 -1.84 -3.89 -36.01
C GLU A 37 -2.88 -5.03 -36.00
N LEU A 38 -3.97 -4.90 -36.76
CA LEU A 38 -5.00 -5.95 -36.91
C LEU A 38 -4.75 -6.94 -38.06
N ASN A 39 -3.75 -6.71 -38.91
CA ASN A 39 -3.30 -7.63 -39.98
C ASN A 39 -4.43 -8.12 -40.94
N ILE A 40 -5.43 -7.28 -41.23
CA ILE A 40 -6.54 -7.61 -42.13
C ILE A 40 -6.09 -7.42 -43.59
N ASN A 41 -5.92 -8.53 -44.30
CA ASN A 41 -5.48 -8.52 -45.69
C ASN A 41 -6.63 -8.17 -46.67
N LYS A 42 -6.34 -7.46 -47.76
CA LYS A 42 -7.32 -6.56 -48.43
C LYS A 42 -8.14 -7.16 -49.58
N ASP A 43 -8.02 -8.47 -49.87
CA ASP A 43 -8.53 -9.08 -51.11
C ASP A 43 -9.81 -9.93 -51.00
N ASP A 44 -10.26 -10.34 -49.80
CA ASP A 44 -11.24 -11.45 -49.65
C ASP A 44 -12.72 -11.04 -49.79
N SER A 45 -13.02 -9.78 -50.16
CA SER A 45 -14.39 -9.24 -50.23
C SER A 45 -15.08 -9.45 -51.59
N ARG A 46 -14.80 -10.54 -52.32
CA ARG A 46 -15.20 -10.70 -53.73
C ARG A 46 -15.76 -12.06 -54.15
N ALA A 47 -16.26 -12.86 -53.21
CA ALA A 47 -16.96 -14.11 -53.55
C ALA A 47 -18.06 -14.51 -52.55
N GLN A 48 -19.30 -14.00 -52.72
CA GLN A 48 -20.57 -14.70 -52.44
C GLN A 48 -21.82 -13.83 -52.72
N GLU A 49 -22.12 -13.58 -54.00
CA GLU A 49 -23.49 -13.25 -54.44
C GLU A 49 -24.06 -14.42 -55.25
N GLN A 50 -25.02 -15.18 -54.70
CA GLN A 50 -26.18 -15.78 -55.41
C GLN A 50 -26.98 -16.78 -54.55
N GLN A 51 -28.32 -16.74 -54.69
CA GLN A 51 -29.32 -17.74 -54.26
C GLN A 51 -29.55 -17.88 -52.72
N ILE A 52 -30.76 -18.11 -52.19
CA ILE A 52 -32.11 -18.35 -52.79
C ILE A 52 -33.26 -17.81 -51.89
N LEU A 53 -34.52 -17.95 -52.37
CA LEU A 53 -35.79 -17.33 -51.93
C LEU A 53 -36.21 -17.37 -50.43
N TYR A 54 -37.02 -16.36 -50.05
CA TYR A 54 -37.91 -16.24 -48.87
C TYR A 54 -39.13 -17.18 -48.91
N PRO A 55 -39.74 -17.57 -47.76
CA PRO A 55 -40.70 -16.73 -47.02
C PRO A 55 -40.41 -16.47 -45.51
N HIS A 56 -41.14 -15.48 -44.95
CA HIS A 56 -41.22 -15.02 -43.54
C HIS A 56 -41.41 -16.10 -42.45
N PRO A 57 -41.18 -15.80 -41.13
CA PRO A 57 -41.31 -14.47 -40.48
C PRO A 57 -40.28 -14.03 -39.40
N SER A 58 -40.33 -12.73 -39.08
CA SER A 58 -39.84 -12.06 -37.85
C SER A 58 -38.31 -11.95 -37.64
N LEU A 59 -37.93 -11.14 -36.63
CA LEU A 59 -36.58 -10.74 -36.20
C LEU A 59 -35.77 -9.93 -37.23
N ALA A 60 -35.56 -8.64 -36.91
CA ALA A 60 -34.61 -7.78 -37.61
C ALA A 60 -33.27 -7.79 -36.86
N HIS A 61 -32.23 -8.35 -37.48
CA HIS A 61 -30.85 -8.22 -37.02
C HIS A 61 -30.32 -6.81 -37.29
N PHE A 62 -29.47 -6.30 -36.40
CA PHE A 62 -28.41 -5.36 -36.76
C PHE A 62 -27.09 -6.12 -36.81
N SER A 63 -26.22 -5.77 -37.76
CA SER A 63 -24.94 -6.44 -38.01
C SER A 63 -23.80 -5.80 -37.22
N ASP A 64 -22.95 -6.62 -36.61
CA ASP A 64 -21.76 -6.15 -35.89
C ASP A 64 -20.69 -5.61 -36.85
N SER A 65 -20.47 -4.30 -36.82
CA SER A 65 -19.41 -3.59 -37.55
C SER A 65 -18.93 -2.41 -36.69
N PRO A 66 -17.61 -2.28 -36.39
CA PRO A 66 -17.10 -1.15 -35.61
C PRO A 66 -17.24 0.22 -36.29
N LEU A 67 -17.37 0.26 -37.61
CA LEU A 67 -17.39 1.50 -38.39
C LEU A 67 -18.69 2.30 -38.21
N ASP A 68 -19.83 1.62 -38.04
CA ASP A 68 -21.15 2.25 -37.94
C ASP A 68 -21.32 3.06 -36.64
N PHE A 69 -20.66 2.64 -35.56
CA PHE A 69 -20.64 3.37 -34.29
C PHE A 69 -19.93 4.73 -34.41
N CYS A 70 -18.82 4.79 -35.16
CA CYS A 70 -18.08 6.02 -35.40
C CYS A 70 -18.88 7.03 -36.26
N LEU A 71 -19.64 6.54 -37.24
CA LEU A 71 -20.50 7.38 -38.08
C LEU A 71 -21.68 7.98 -37.30
N LEU A 72 -22.29 7.22 -36.37
CA LEU A 72 -23.34 7.77 -35.50
C LEU A 72 -22.82 8.93 -34.64
N ALA A 73 -21.65 8.76 -34.00
CA ALA A 73 -21.07 9.77 -33.12
C ALA A 73 -20.76 11.10 -33.84
N LEU A 74 -20.26 11.03 -35.09
CA LEU A 74 -19.98 12.21 -35.91
C LEU A 74 -21.26 12.98 -36.29
N SER A 75 -22.40 12.31 -36.47
CA SER A 75 -23.65 12.97 -36.83
C SER A 75 -24.16 13.94 -35.74
N GLN A 76 -24.01 13.56 -34.46
CA GLN A 76 -24.59 14.31 -33.34
C GLN A 76 -23.82 15.60 -32.99
N LEU A 77 -22.58 15.76 -33.44
CA LEU A 77 -21.73 16.93 -33.17
C LEU A 77 -22.00 18.14 -34.10
N THR A 78 -22.98 18.05 -35.02
CA THR A 78 -23.16 19.06 -36.10
C THR A 78 -24.47 19.87 -36.03
N MET A 79 -25.32 19.69 -35.02
CA MET A 79 -26.71 20.21 -35.00
C MET A 79 -27.11 20.94 -33.71
N ALA A 80 -26.76 22.23 -33.56
CA ALA A 80 -27.46 23.19 -32.69
C ALA A 80 -27.03 24.67 -32.94
N PRO A 81 -27.92 25.58 -33.38
CA PRO A 81 -27.62 27.01 -33.50
C PRO A 81 -28.37 27.94 -32.51
N SER A 82 -27.64 28.88 -31.92
CA SER A 82 -28.02 30.27 -31.56
C SER A 82 -29.44 30.61 -31.05
N ALA A 83 -29.53 31.13 -29.82
CA ALA A 83 -30.47 32.19 -29.43
C ALA A 83 -29.88 33.11 -28.33
N ILE A 84 -30.20 34.40 -28.35
CA ILE A 84 -29.79 35.44 -27.37
C ILE A 84 -31.04 36.23 -26.94
N PRO A 85 -31.18 36.58 -25.66
CA PRO A 85 -31.64 37.93 -25.29
C PRO A 85 -30.63 38.70 -24.40
N THR A 86 -30.93 39.97 -24.15
CA THR A 86 -30.01 40.99 -23.63
C THR A 86 -30.16 41.32 -22.13
N ASP A 87 -29.33 42.28 -21.67
CA ASP A 87 -29.50 43.14 -20.48
C ASP A 87 -29.10 42.58 -19.09
N SER A 88 -28.50 43.35 -18.17
CA SER A 88 -27.75 44.63 -18.28
C SER A 88 -26.98 44.97 -16.96
N VAL A 89 -26.01 45.90 -17.05
CA VAL A 89 -25.47 46.76 -15.95
C VAL A 89 -24.54 46.17 -14.85
N SER A 90 -23.51 46.97 -14.52
CA SER A 90 -22.64 47.01 -13.31
C SER A 90 -21.61 45.91 -13.02
N GLN A 91 -20.32 46.31 -13.07
CA GLN A 91 -19.33 45.98 -12.03
C GLN A 91 -19.54 46.93 -10.82
N PRO A 92 -18.92 46.67 -9.65
CA PRO A 92 -17.56 47.17 -9.45
C PRO A 92 -16.58 46.12 -8.89
N GLU A 93 -15.30 46.50 -8.87
CA GLU A 93 -14.17 45.75 -8.31
C GLU A 93 -14.17 45.79 -6.77
N SER A 94 -13.55 44.79 -6.14
CA SER A 94 -12.69 45.03 -4.96
C SER A 94 -11.71 43.88 -4.76
N GLU A 95 -10.44 44.22 -4.61
CA GLU A 95 -9.41 43.29 -4.13
C GLU A 95 -9.55 43.07 -2.62
N SER A 96 -8.97 41.98 -2.10
CA SER A 96 -8.83 41.77 -0.64
C SER A 96 -7.59 40.93 -0.33
N ALA A 97 -6.42 41.51 -0.55
CA ALA A 97 -5.15 40.93 -0.09
C ALA A 97 -5.03 41.05 1.43
N VAL A 98 -4.98 39.92 2.14
CA VAL A 98 -4.77 39.91 3.59
C VAL A 98 -3.28 40.07 3.90
N LEU A 99 -2.86 41.32 4.08
CA LEU A 99 -1.56 41.67 4.68
C LEU A 99 -1.58 41.35 6.18
N ILE A 100 -0.70 40.44 6.61
CA ILE A 100 -0.28 40.36 8.01
C ILE A 100 1.06 41.07 8.12
N GLN A 101 1.06 42.32 8.59
CA GLN A 101 2.28 43.04 8.93
C GLN A 101 2.91 42.48 10.20
N ALA A 102 4.23 42.33 10.20
CA ALA A 102 4.99 42.02 11.41
C ALA A 102 5.02 43.23 12.35
N ALA A 103 4.73 42.99 13.63
CA ALA A 103 4.95 43.97 14.70
C ALA A 103 6.10 43.48 15.58
N THR A 104 7.15 44.30 15.70
CA THR A 104 8.30 44.02 16.57
C THR A 104 8.04 44.51 18.00
N SER A 105 8.39 43.69 18.99
CA SER A 105 8.47 44.13 20.39
C SER A 105 9.41 43.25 21.22
N ASP A 106 10.53 43.82 21.67
CA ASP A 106 11.48 43.17 22.57
C ASP A 106 11.00 43.20 24.03
N VAL A 107 10.65 42.04 24.62
CA VAL A 107 10.63 41.89 26.08
C VAL A 107 11.29 40.59 26.54
N LYS A 108 12.34 40.79 27.33
CA LYS A 108 13.22 39.84 28.02
C LYS A 108 12.52 38.70 28.79
N SER A 109 13.10 37.51 28.67
CA SER A 109 13.30 36.48 29.72
C SER A 109 12.15 36.11 30.69
N ASN A 110 11.70 34.85 30.63
CA ASN A 110 11.02 34.16 31.74
C ASN A 110 11.70 32.80 32.01
N PRO A 111 12.27 32.53 33.21
CA PRO A 111 13.14 31.37 33.43
C PRO A 111 12.45 30.22 34.18
N TYR A 112 11.81 29.30 33.44
CA TYR A 112 11.33 28.02 34.01
C TYR A 112 11.50 26.87 33.01
N PHE A 113 12.57 26.08 33.17
CA PHE A 113 12.71 24.61 32.99
C PHE A 113 14.20 24.25 32.85
N GLU A 114 14.82 23.71 33.91
CA GLU A 114 16.09 23.00 33.81
C GLU A 114 15.86 21.48 33.91
N PRO A 115 16.48 20.65 33.06
CA PRO A 115 16.35 19.20 33.14
C PRO A 115 17.30 18.62 34.20
N SER A 116 16.74 18.14 35.31
CA SER A 116 17.49 17.45 36.37
C SER A 116 18.07 16.11 35.90
N LYS A 117 19.39 15.91 36.08
CA LYS A 117 20.05 14.62 35.81
C LYS A 117 19.69 13.58 36.89
N PRO A 118 19.51 12.29 36.54
CA PRO A 118 19.42 11.24 37.54
C PRO A 118 20.78 11.05 38.23
N SER A 119 20.75 10.99 39.57
CA SER A 119 21.90 10.65 40.40
C SER A 119 21.72 9.24 40.94
N ILE A 120 22.76 8.40 40.89
CA ILE A 120 22.74 7.04 41.43
C ILE A 120 23.70 7.02 42.62
N GLU A 121 23.19 6.70 43.81
CA GLU A 121 24.00 6.26 44.96
C GLU A 121 23.38 4.98 45.55
N PRO A 122 24.21 4.06 46.11
CA PRO A 122 23.77 2.71 46.47
C PRO A 122 23.29 2.59 47.92
N LEU A 123 22.28 1.74 48.14
CA LEU A 123 21.95 1.22 49.48
C LEU A 123 22.73 -0.07 49.75
N THR A 124 23.41 -0.11 50.89
CA THR A 124 24.20 -1.25 51.37
C THR A 124 23.42 -2.06 52.42
N ALA A 125 23.58 -3.38 52.38
CA ALA A 125 23.21 -4.31 53.45
C ALA A 125 24.17 -5.51 53.40
N GLU A 126 24.60 -6.01 54.55
CA GLU A 126 25.74 -6.94 54.67
C GLU A 126 25.35 -8.43 54.75
N MET A 127 26.36 -9.29 54.72
CA MET A 127 26.30 -10.74 54.53
C MET A 127 26.04 -11.56 55.83
N LYS A 128 25.51 -12.79 55.64
CA LYS A 128 25.98 -14.12 56.16
C LYS A 128 24.92 -15.18 55.79
N SER A 129 25.17 -16.35 55.18
CA SER A 129 26.24 -17.39 55.18
C SER A 129 25.89 -18.61 56.05
N GLU A 130 26.48 -19.78 55.75
CA GLU A 130 26.14 -21.14 56.24
C GLU A 130 24.85 -21.69 55.60
N ASP A 131 24.79 -22.80 54.84
CA ASP A 131 25.62 -24.01 54.59
C ASP A 131 25.51 -25.15 55.61
N SER A 132 24.89 -26.27 55.19
CA SER A 132 25.22 -27.67 55.58
C SER A 132 24.29 -28.69 54.91
N THR A 133 24.73 -29.96 54.85
CA THR A 133 24.08 -31.10 54.18
C THR A 133 23.56 -32.16 55.16
N GLU A 134 22.60 -32.99 54.74
CA GLU A 134 22.37 -34.44 55.02
C GLU A 134 20.85 -34.75 54.80
N THR A 135 20.38 -35.55 53.83
CA THR A 135 20.47 -36.99 53.52
C THR A 135 19.63 -37.96 54.38
N SER A 136 18.75 -38.69 53.66
CA SER A 136 18.41 -40.13 53.80
C SER A 136 17.04 -40.56 54.38
N SER A 137 16.67 -41.80 53.99
CA SER A 137 15.60 -42.71 54.46
C SER A 137 14.17 -42.62 53.88
N GLU A 138 13.68 -43.80 53.50
CA GLU A 138 12.30 -44.17 53.11
C GLU A 138 11.46 -44.45 54.41
N VAL A 139 10.21 -44.97 54.49
CA VAL A 139 9.49 -46.01 53.72
C VAL A 139 7.95 -46.00 53.99
N ASP A 140 7.17 -46.52 53.03
CA ASP A 140 5.92 -47.33 53.07
C ASP A 140 4.70 -47.12 54.03
N GLY A 141 3.51 -47.50 53.52
CA GLY A 141 2.28 -47.87 54.25
C GLY A 141 1.14 -46.82 54.22
N PHE A 142 -0.04 -46.94 53.58
CA PHE A 142 -0.90 -48.01 52.99
C PHE A 142 -2.08 -48.51 53.88
N ILE A 143 -3.32 -48.14 53.47
CA ILE A 143 -4.68 -48.48 54.00
C ILE A 143 -4.98 -48.12 55.50
N ASP A 144 -6.22 -47.93 55.98
CA ASP A 144 -7.52 -48.51 55.56
C ASP A 144 -8.79 -47.64 55.82
N THR A 145 -9.98 -48.12 55.40
CA THR A 145 -11.35 -47.53 55.57
C THR A 145 -12.38 -48.67 55.85
N PRO A 146 -13.74 -48.51 55.85
CA PRO A 146 -14.62 -47.32 55.82
C PRO A 146 -15.29 -47.13 57.22
N PRO A 147 -16.56 -47.47 57.59
CA PRO A 147 -17.84 -47.74 56.90
C PRO A 147 -19.01 -46.78 57.28
N SER A 148 -20.17 -46.97 56.63
CA SER A 148 -21.55 -46.56 57.04
C SER A 148 -21.94 -45.06 57.11
N GLU A 149 -23.14 -44.62 56.67
CA GLU A 149 -24.06 -45.15 55.65
C GLU A 149 -25.10 -44.07 55.23
N LEU A 150 -25.98 -44.41 54.28
CA LEU A 150 -27.29 -43.78 54.01
C LEU A 150 -27.34 -42.32 53.49
N VAL A 151 -27.19 -42.23 52.17
CA VAL A 151 -28.05 -41.48 51.23
C VAL A 151 -29.23 -40.70 51.83
N ASP A 152 -29.35 -39.42 51.47
CA ASP A 152 -30.65 -38.81 51.15
C ASP A 152 -30.53 -37.86 49.94
N LYS A 153 -31.59 -37.73 49.13
CA LYS A 153 -31.63 -36.91 47.90
C LYS A 153 -32.77 -35.91 47.92
N LYS A 154 -32.44 -34.64 48.17
CA LYS A 154 -33.21 -33.45 47.73
C LYS A 154 -32.18 -32.42 47.22
N ALA A 155 -32.21 -32.12 45.92
CA ALA A 155 -33.13 -31.19 45.25
C ALA A 155 -32.57 -29.77 45.27
N GLU A 156 -32.62 -29.09 44.13
CA GLU A 156 -31.87 -27.88 43.86
C GLU A 156 -32.35 -26.67 44.66
N ASP A 157 -31.43 -25.76 44.99
CA ASP A 157 -31.67 -24.35 44.66
C ASP A 157 -30.36 -23.63 44.30
N THR A 158 -30.50 -22.64 43.41
CA THR A 158 -29.60 -21.53 43.06
C THR A 158 -28.09 -21.68 43.37
N LYS A 159 -27.31 -22.05 42.33
CA LYS A 159 -25.90 -21.66 42.23
C LYS A 159 -25.79 -20.14 42.32
N ALA A 160 -25.11 -19.63 43.35
CA ALA A 160 -24.67 -18.25 43.37
C ALA A 160 -23.67 -18.03 42.21
N GLN A 161 -24.09 -17.31 41.16
CA GLN A 161 -23.18 -16.83 40.13
C GLN A 161 -22.20 -15.86 40.78
N THR A 162 -20.96 -16.30 41.00
CA THR A 162 -19.89 -15.43 41.44
C THR A 162 -19.61 -14.40 40.36
N THR A 163 -20.15 -13.20 40.51
CA THR A 163 -19.83 -12.01 39.70
C THR A 163 -18.42 -11.52 40.03
N LYS A 164 -17.44 -12.40 39.87
CA LYS A 164 -16.02 -12.09 39.97
C LYS A 164 -15.62 -11.40 38.68
N TRP A 165 -15.92 -10.11 38.61
CA TRP A 165 -15.21 -9.18 37.74
C TRP A 165 -13.71 -9.45 37.91
N LEU A 166 -12.99 -9.63 36.80
CA LEU A 166 -11.54 -9.79 36.84
C LEU A 166 -10.96 -8.60 37.61
N SER A 167 -10.34 -8.88 38.76
CA SER A 167 -9.69 -7.81 39.51
C SER A 167 -8.53 -7.29 38.68
N LEU A 168 -8.28 -5.98 38.70
CA LEU A 168 -7.08 -5.40 38.08
C LEU A 168 -5.77 -5.90 38.73
N SER A 169 -5.87 -6.63 39.86
CA SER A 169 -4.78 -7.36 40.51
C SER A 169 -4.61 -8.80 40.02
N GLU A 170 -5.53 -9.36 39.24
CA GLU A 170 -5.43 -10.71 38.68
C GLU A 170 -4.60 -10.68 37.40
N VAL A 171 -3.30 -10.45 37.58
CA VAL A 171 -2.30 -10.64 36.53
C VAL A 171 -2.24 -12.13 36.21
N VAL A 172 -2.96 -12.53 35.17
CA VAL A 172 -2.83 -13.86 34.54
C VAL A 172 -1.33 -14.07 34.22
N PRO A 173 -0.72 -15.22 34.57
CA PRO A 173 0.69 -15.46 34.31
C PRO A 173 0.98 -15.21 32.83
N SER A 174 2.03 -14.42 32.57
CA SER A 174 2.20 -13.73 31.28
C SER A 174 2.12 -14.69 30.10
N VAL A 175 1.02 -14.60 29.35
CA VAL A 175 0.95 -15.14 27.99
C VAL A 175 2.11 -14.51 27.24
N SER A 176 2.97 -15.33 26.63
CA SER A 176 4.14 -14.83 25.92
C SER A 176 3.68 -13.93 24.77
N GLU A 177 3.85 -12.62 24.93
CA GLU A 177 3.37 -11.64 23.96
C GLU A 177 3.94 -11.96 22.57
N PRO A 178 3.11 -11.95 21.51
CA PRO A 178 3.61 -12.15 20.16
C PRO A 178 4.69 -11.11 19.85
N LEU A 179 5.85 -11.56 19.38
CA LEU A 179 6.87 -10.65 18.86
C LEU A 179 6.22 -9.80 17.75
N SER A 180 6.22 -8.47 17.94
CA SER A 180 5.64 -7.54 16.98
C SER A 180 6.27 -7.72 15.59
N GLY A 181 5.52 -7.40 14.53
CA GLY A 181 6.03 -7.45 13.16
C GLY A 181 7.37 -6.72 13.03
N ALA A 182 7.47 -5.54 13.65
CA ALA A 182 8.70 -4.75 13.69
C ALA A 182 9.90 -5.52 14.28
N LYS A 183 9.70 -6.18 15.43
CA LYS A 183 10.74 -6.96 16.11
C LYS A 183 11.12 -8.22 15.32
N LYS A 184 10.14 -8.90 14.72
CA LYS A 184 10.36 -10.03 13.78
C LYS A 184 11.23 -9.60 12.60
N LEU A 185 10.84 -8.52 11.91
CA LEU A 185 11.55 -8.00 10.73
C LEU A 185 12.98 -7.54 11.09
N ARG A 186 13.16 -6.85 12.21
CA ARG A 186 14.48 -6.42 12.70
C ARG A 186 15.40 -7.61 13.00
N LYS A 187 14.87 -8.69 13.60
CA LYS A 187 15.62 -9.95 13.77
C LYS A 187 15.99 -10.59 12.44
N MET A 188 15.06 -10.75 11.51
CA MET A 188 15.34 -11.32 10.19
C MET A 188 16.45 -10.53 9.45
N LEU A 189 16.44 -9.20 9.58
CA LEU A 189 17.40 -8.31 8.93
C LEU A 189 18.82 -8.34 9.52
N PHE A 190 18.95 -8.41 10.86
CA PHE A 190 20.24 -8.26 11.55
C PHE A 190 20.76 -9.50 12.30
N GLU A 191 19.93 -10.53 12.49
CA GLU A 191 20.32 -11.82 13.12
C GLU A 191 20.42 -12.97 12.09
N THR A 192 20.14 -12.70 10.81
CA THR A 192 20.29 -13.67 9.70
C THR A 192 20.84 -12.99 8.46
N ASP A 193 21.45 -13.76 7.55
CA ASP A 193 21.90 -13.30 6.22
C ASP A 193 20.86 -13.50 5.11
N GLU A 194 19.66 -14.01 5.43
CA GLU A 194 18.68 -14.40 4.42
C GLU A 194 18.07 -13.22 3.64
N LEU A 195 17.59 -13.53 2.42
CA LEU A 195 16.82 -12.59 1.61
C LEU A 195 15.34 -12.65 2.01
N ILE A 196 14.84 -11.55 2.57
CA ILE A 196 13.44 -11.42 2.99
C ILE A 196 12.57 -11.14 1.75
N VAL A 197 11.84 -12.17 1.30
CA VAL A 197 10.94 -12.10 0.13
C VAL A 197 9.54 -11.67 0.57
N CYS A 198 9.06 -10.55 0.00
CA CYS A 198 7.77 -9.94 0.33
C CYS A 198 6.88 -9.82 -0.92
N PRO A 199 5.80 -10.61 -1.07
CA PRO A 199 4.83 -10.41 -2.13
C PRO A 199 4.08 -9.09 -1.90
N GLY A 200 3.83 -8.35 -2.99
CA GLY A 200 2.98 -7.16 -2.96
C GLY A 200 1.51 -7.54 -2.80
N VAL A 201 0.91 -7.12 -1.69
CA VAL A 201 -0.50 -7.30 -1.30
C VAL A 201 -1.16 -5.92 -1.16
N TYR A 202 -2.48 -5.86 -1.35
CA TYR A 202 -3.20 -4.57 -1.43
C TYR A 202 -4.54 -4.56 -0.67
N ASP A 203 -5.04 -5.70 -0.23
CA ASP A 203 -6.30 -5.87 0.48
C ASP A 203 -6.27 -7.10 1.39
N GLY A 204 -7.38 -7.39 2.07
CA GLY A 204 -7.50 -8.53 2.97
C GLY A 204 -7.37 -9.88 2.27
N LEU A 205 -7.87 -10.03 1.03
CA LEU A 205 -7.85 -11.30 0.30
C LEU A 205 -6.45 -11.63 -0.21
N SER A 206 -5.75 -10.66 -0.82
CA SER A 206 -4.37 -10.80 -1.28
C SER A 206 -3.41 -11.08 -0.12
N ALA A 207 -3.59 -10.40 1.02
CA ALA A 207 -2.82 -10.67 2.24
C ALA A 207 -3.12 -12.06 2.85
N ARG A 208 -4.39 -12.44 2.98
CA ARG A 208 -4.77 -13.80 3.45
C ARG A 208 -4.22 -14.90 2.55
N THR A 209 -4.21 -14.70 1.24
CA THR A 209 -3.62 -15.64 0.28
C THR A 209 -2.10 -15.77 0.46
N ALA A 210 -1.39 -14.66 0.71
CA ALA A 210 0.05 -14.70 1.01
C ALA A 210 0.36 -15.41 2.35
N ILE A 211 -0.51 -15.27 3.36
CA ILE A 211 -0.43 -15.98 4.64
C ILE A 211 -0.71 -17.48 4.45
N GLU A 212 -1.75 -17.86 3.70
CA GLU A 212 -2.07 -19.27 3.38
C GLU A 212 -0.90 -19.98 2.67
N LEU A 213 -0.19 -19.27 1.80
CA LEU A 213 0.99 -19.77 1.09
C LEU A 213 2.29 -19.74 1.91
N GLY A 214 2.25 -19.29 3.18
CA GLY A 214 3.39 -19.34 4.10
C GLY A 214 4.50 -18.32 3.82
N PHE A 215 4.19 -17.16 3.23
CA PHE A 215 5.20 -16.11 3.05
C PHE A 215 5.63 -15.50 4.41
N ASN A 216 6.93 -15.55 4.69
CA ASN A 216 7.52 -15.10 5.96
C ASN A 216 7.53 -13.57 6.15
N ALA A 217 7.13 -12.79 5.15
CA ALA A 217 6.96 -11.33 5.20
C ALA A 217 5.98 -10.90 4.10
N MET A 218 5.38 -9.72 4.21
CA MET A 218 4.48 -9.14 3.20
C MET A 218 4.84 -7.69 2.87
N TYR A 219 4.44 -7.20 1.70
CA TYR A 219 4.57 -5.79 1.32
C TYR A 219 3.21 -5.17 0.94
N MET A 220 2.73 -4.16 1.69
CA MET A 220 1.57 -3.37 1.28
C MET A 220 1.98 -2.30 0.27
N THR A 221 1.40 -2.35 -0.93
CA THR A 221 1.78 -1.48 -2.05
C THR A 221 0.86 -0.25 -2.14
N GLY A 222 1.43 0.96 -2.27
CA GLY A 222 0.64 2.20 -2.34
C GLY A 222 -0.18 2.32 -3.62
N ALA A 223 0.38 1.88 -4.74
CA ALA A 223 -0.34 1.78 -6.01
C ALA A 223 -1.54 0.81 -5.92
N GLY A 224 -1.35 -0.36 -5.30
CA GLY A 224 -2.42 -1.34 -5.09
C GLY A 224 -3.50 -0.84 -4.13
N THR A 225 -3.09 -0.20 -3.03
CA THR A 225 -4.02 0.42 -2.06
C THR A 225 -4.86 1.51 -2.71
N THR A 226 -4.24 2.37 -3.53
CA THR A 226 -4.94 3.44 -4.28
C THR A 226 -5.91 2.86 -5.32
N ALA A 227 -5.49 1.84 -6.06
CA ALA A 227 -6.35 1.19 -7.05
C ALA A 227 -7.54 0.44 -6.41
N SER A 228 -7.31 -0.28 -5.31
CA SER A 228 -8.33 -1.11 -4.66
C SER A 228 -9.30 -0.32 -3.78
N ARG A 229 -8.81 0.59 -2.93
CA ARG A 229 -9.69 1.36 -2.02
C ARG A 229 -10.39 2.54 -2.70
N LEU A 230 -9.81 3.11 -3.75
CA LEU A 230 -10.29 4.36 -4.36
C LEU A 230 -10.67 4.22 -5.85
N GLY A 231 -10.25 3.15 -6.53
CA GLY A 231 -10.42 3.02 -7.99
C GLY A 231 -9.56 4.00 -8.79
N GLN A 232 -8.42 4.45 -8.23
CA GLN A 232 -7.61 5.55 -8.77
C GLN A 232 -6.17 5.12 -9.15
N PRO A 233 -5.49 5.85 -10.05
CA PRO A 233 -4.08 5.62 -10.38
C PRO A 233 -3.12 6.13 -9.29
N ASP A 234 -1.89 5.61 -9.29
CA ASP A 234 -0.85 6.00 -8.33
C ASP A 234 -0.23 7.38 -8.61
N LEU A 235 -0.97 8.43 -8.22
CA LEU A 235 -0.66 9.85 -8.42
C LEU A 235 -0.86 10.65 -7.11
N ALA A 236 -0.41 10.09 -5.98
CA ALA A 236 -0.51 10.70 -4.64
C ALA A 236 -1.94 11.03 -4.17
N ILE A 237 -2.93 10.28 -4.66
CA ILE A 237 -4.35 10.47 -4.32
C ILE A 237 -4.67 9.92 -2.92
N ALA A 238 -4.24 8.69 -2.62
CA ALA A 238 -4.32 8.14 -1.27
C ALA A 238 -3.46 8.96 -0.29
N GLN A 239 -4.02 9.28 0.87
CA GLN A 239 -3.33 10.01 1.94
C GLN A 239 -2.99 9.08 3.09
N LEU A 240 -2.41 9.64 4.15
CA LEU A 240 -2.10 8.94 5.40
C LEU A 240 -3.31 8.16 5.96
N HIS A 241 -4.54 8.61 5.74
CA HIS A 241 -5.73 7.93 6.22
C HIS A 241 -5.92 6.57 5.54
N GLU A 242 -6.08 6.55 4.21
CA GLU A 242 -6.37 5.33 3.44
C GLU A 242 -5.23 4.31 3.55
N MET A 243 -3.99 4.82 3.55
CA MET A 243 -2.78 4.01 3.64
C MET A 243 -2.62 3.39 5.03
N ARG A 244 -2.89 4.14 6.10
CA ARG A 244 -2.79 3.65 7.48
C ARG A 244 -3.92 2.69 7.84
N GLU A 245 -5.15 2.92 7.37
CA GLU A 245 -6.26 1.95 7.54
C GLU A 245 -5.92 0.60 6.90
N ASN A 246 -5.40 0.62 5.67
CA ASN A 246 -5.09 -0.61 4.94
C ASN A 246 -3.91 -1.35 5.58
N ALA A 247 -2.87 -0.61 6.00
CA ALA A 247 -1.71 -1.18 6.69
C ALA A 247 -2.07 -1.77 8.05
N GLU A 248 -2.94 -1.12 8.84
CA GLU A 248 -3.45 -1.65 10.11
C GLU A 248 -4.24 -2.94 9.90
N MET A 249 -5.18 -2.95 8.95
CA MET A 249 -5.98 -4.14 8.66
C MET A 249 -5.07 -5.30 8.24
N ILE A 250 -4.17 -5.11 7.27
CA ILE A 250 -3.28 -6.17 6.75
C ILE A 250 -2.33 -6.68 7.84
N ALA A 251 -1.73 -5.81 8.65
CA ALA A 251 -0.76 -6.19 9.69
C ALA A 251 -1.37 -7.00 10.84
N ASN A 252 -2.70 -6.91 11.05
CA ASN A 252 -3.39 -7.56 12.18
C ASN A 252 -4.33 -8.71 11.75
N LEU A 253 -4.30 -9.14 10.47
CA LEU A 253 -5.03 -10.34 10.01
C LEU A 253 -4.63 -11.60 10.79
N ASP A 254 -3.37 -11.69 11.20
CA ASP A 254 -2.85 -12.70 12.12
C ASP A 254 -1.85 -12.01 13.10
N PRO A 255 -2.22 -11.81 14.38
CA PRO A 255 -1.33 -11.23 15.38
C PRO A 255 -0.02 -12.00 15.62
N PHE A 256 0.02 -13.30 15.27
CA PHE A 256 1.21 -14.14 15.38
C PHE A 256 1.97 -14.26 14.04
N GLY A 257 1.40 -13.73 12.96
CA GLY A 257 1.83 -13.94 11.57
C GLY A 257 3.02 -13.11 11.07
N PRO A 258 3.21 -13.00 9.75
CA PRO A 258 4.40 -12.42 9.14
C PRO A 258 4.44 -10.88 9.24
N PRO A 259 5.64 -10.27 9.36
CA PRO A 259 5.80 -8.82 9.31
C PRO A 259 5.33 -8.18 7.99
N LEU A 260 4.60 -7.07 8.12
CA LEU A 260 4.21 -6.21 7.01
C LEU A 260 5.19 -5.05 6.83
N ILE A 261 5.87 -4.97 5.69
CA ILE A 261 6.46 -3.73 5.20
C ILE A 261 5.37 -2.94 4.47
N ALA A 262 5.21 -1.65 4.75
CA ALA A 262 4.23 -0.81 4.07
C ALA A 262 4.89 0.27 3.20
N ASP A 263 4.19 0.69 2.17
CA ASP A 263 4.42 1.98 1.53
C ASP A 263 3.99 3.12 2.48
N MET A 264 4.80 4.18 2.59
CA MET A 264 4.43 5.42 3.28
C MET A 264 4.70 6.67 2.43
N ASP A 265 4.88 6.49 1.12
CA ASP A 265 5.05 7.55 0.14
C ASP A 265 6.14 8.57 0.57
N THR A 266 5.83 9.86 0.48
CA THR A 266 6.68 10.97 0.92
C THR A 266 6.46 11.34 2.40
N GLY A 267 5.73 10.52 3.17
CA GLY A 267 5.33 10.83 4.55
C GLY A 267 4.19 11.85 4.67
N TYR A 268 3.42 12.06 3.59
CA TYR A 268 2.20 12.87 3.53
C TYR A 268 2.34 14.34 3.96
N GLY A 269 3.55 14.92 3.81
CA GLY A 269 3.80 16.33 4.04
C GLY A 269 5.24 16.62 4.46
N GLY A 270 5.43 17.67 5.27
CA GLY A 270 6.72 17.99 5.88
C GLY A 270 7.09 17.05 7.05
N PRO A 271 8.20 17.33 7.76
CA PRO A 271 8.72 16.49 8.85
C PRO A 271 7.71 16.09 9.93
N ILE A 272 6.75 16.97 10.27
CA ILE A 272 5.67 16.68 11.24
C ILE A 272 4.78 15.52 10.76
N MET A 273 4.46 15.48 9.46
CA MET A 273 3.63 14.42 8.87
C MET A 273 4.41 13.12 8.72
N ALA A 274 5.69 13.18 8.33
CA ALA A 274 6.56 12.00 8.31
C ALA A 274 6.66 11.35 9.71
N ALA A 275 6.84 12.15 10.77
CA ALA A 275 6.82 11.66 12.14
C ALA A 275 5.45 11.06 12.54
N ARG A 276 4.35 11.79 12.32
CA ARG A 276 2.97 11.34 12.59
C ARG A 276 2.59 10.06 11.83
N THR A 277 3.19 9.84 10.67
CA THR A 277 2.99 8.62 9.87
C THR A 277 3.64 7.43 10.55
N VAL A 278 4.94 7.54 10.89
CA VAL A 278 5.67 6.49 11.61
C VAL A 278 5.02 6.17 12.97
N GLU A 279 4.56 7.19 13.72
CA GLU A 279 3.84 6.95 14.99
C GLU A 279 2.56 6.13 14.81
N GLN A 280 1.79 6.37 13.75
CA GLN A 280 0.55 5.63 13.48
C GLN A 280 0.79 4.26 12.87
N TYR A 281 1.85 4.09 12.06
CA TYR A 281 2.24 2.80 11.49
C TYR A 281 2.78 1.87 12.59
N ILE A 282 3.61 2.39 13.51
CA ILE A 282 4.06 1.66 14.71
C ILE A 282 2.86 1.19 15.54
N ARG A 283 1.92 2.09 15.83
CA ARG A 283 0.69 1.77 16.58
C ARG A 283 -0.25 0.80 15.86
N ALA A 284 -0.15 0.71 14.53
CA ALA A 284 -0.92 -0.21 13.69
C ALA A 284 -0.25 -1.60 13.53
N GLY A 285 0.89 -1.85 14.19
CA GLY A 285 1.61 -3.13 14.11
C GLY A 285 2.48 -3.30 12.85
N VAL A 286 2.59 -2.27 12.00
CA VAL A 286 3.41 -2.29 10.78
C VAL A 286 4.88 -2.51 11.15
N ALA A 287 5.57 -3.39 10.42
CA ALA A 287 6.93 -3.79 10.76
C ALA A 287 8.01 -2.80 10.30
N GLY A 288 7.77 -2.15 9.16
CA GLY A 288 8.63 -1.13 8.60
C GLY A 288 7.95 -0.44 7.42
N ALA A 289 8.53 0.66 6.93
CA ALA A 289 8.00 1.32 5.73
C ALA A 289 9.07 2.08 4.96
N HIS A 290 8.83 2.30 3.66
CA HIS A 290 9.72 3.08 2.80
C HIS A 290 9.22 4.52 2.60
N LEU A 291 10.14 5.46 2.79
CA LEU A 291 9.92 6.92 2.74
C LEU A 291 10.79 7.50 1.63
N GLU A 292 10.15 8.13 0.63
CA GLU A 292 10.81 8.57 -0.61
C GLU A 292 11.12 10.07 -0.70
N ASP A 293 12.08 10.39 -1.57
CA ASP A 293 12.58 11.75 -1.82
C ASP A 293 11.80 12.52 -2.90
N GLN A 294 10.64 12.04 -3.36
CA GLN A 294 9.79 12.77 -4.30
C GLN A 294 9.16 14.03 -3.69
N VAL A 295 8.68 14.92 -4.56
CA VAL A 295 7.70 15.96 -4.19
C VAL A 295 6.41 15.31 -3.69
N LEU A 296 5.66 16.00 -2.80
CA LEU A 296 4.43 15.46 -2.18
C LEU A 296 3.42 14.90 -3.21
N MET A 297 3.28 15.58 -4.35
CA MET A 297 2.53 15.10 -5.53
C MET A 297 3.34 14.04 -6.30
N LYS A 298 3.60 12.92 -5.64
CA LYS A 298 4.44 11.82 -6.13
C LYS A 298 3.82 11.05 -7.29
N ARG A 299 4.64 10.27 -7.99
CA ARG A 299 4.23 9.35 -9.07
C ARG A 299 4.82 7.96 -8.84
N CYS A 300 4.16 6.90 -9.28
CA CYS A 300 4.75 5.56 -9.35
C CYS A 300 6.20 5.58 -9.91
N GLY A 301 7.12 4.88 -9.25
CA GLY A 301 8.57 4.92 -9.51
C GLY A 301 8.99 4.57 -10.94
N HIS A 302 8.15 3.85 -11.69
CA HIS A 302 8.40 3.51 -13.09
C HIS A 302 7.78 4.49 -14.11
N LEU A 303 6.94 5.46 -13.69
CA LEU A 303 6.37 6.46 -14.60
C LEU A 303 7.40 7.51 -15.08
N GLY A 304 7.03 8.29 -16.09
CA GLY A 304 7.81 9.42 -16.60
C GLY A 304 7.61 10.72 -15.80
N GLY A 305 8.63 11.57 -15.79
CA GLY A 305 8.55 12.92 -15.20
C GLY A 305 8.45 12.94 -13.67
N LYS A 306 9.12 12.00 -12.99
CA LYS A 306 9.33 12.06 -11.53
C LYS A 306 10.05 13.36 -11.16
N LYS A 307 9.82 13.86 -9.93
CA LYS A 307 10.51 15.04 -9.39
C LYS A 307 10.89 14.77 -7.93
N VAL A 308 12.17 14.92 -7.62
CA VAL A 308 12.71 14.79 -6.26
C VAL A 308 12.97 16.15 -5.62
N VAL A 309 12.88 16.21 -4.30
CA VAL A 309 13.14 17.42 -3.53
C VAL A 309 14.65 17.64 -3.30
N PRO A 310 15.08 18.85 -2.87
CA PRO A 310 16.44 19.05 -2.38
C PRO A 310 16.79 18.03 -1.29
N VAL A 311 18.05 17.59 -1.26
CA VAL A 311 18.48 16.51 -0.36
C VAL A 311 18.18 16.82 1.11
N ASP A 312 18.33 18.07 1.53
CA ASP A 312 18.13 18.50 2.92
C ASP A 312 16.64 18.41 3.34
N GLU A 313 15.70 18.55 2.41
CA GLU A 313 14.27 18.37 2.68
C GLU A 313 13.96 16.88 2.88
N TYR A 314 14.46 16.01 1.99
CA TYR A 314 14.34 14.56 2.13
C TYR A 314 14.95 14.07 3.45
N ILE A 315 16.16 14.53 3.78
CA ILE A 315 16.83 14.18 5.04
C ILE A 315 16.08 14.73 6.27
N ALA A 316 15.45 15.90 6.19
CA ALA A 316 14.57 16.38 7.26
C ALA A 316 13.35 15.46 7.49
N ARG A 317 12.81 14.80 6.45
CA ARG A 317 11.77 13.77 6.59
C ARG A 317 12.33 12.49 7.24
N ILE A 318 13.48 11.99 6.77
CA ILE A 318 14.15 10.80 7.32
C ILE A 318 14.47 10.98 8.82
N ARG A 319 15.09 12.10 9.20
CA ARG A 319 15.43 12.43 10.59
C ARG A 319 14.19 12.49 11.50
N ALA A 320 13.08 13.02 10.99
CA ALA A 320 11.82 13.07 11.74
C ALA A 320 11.13 11.70 11.87
N ALA A 321 11.19 10.86 10.84
CA ALA A 321 10.75 9.48 10.87
C ALA A 321 11.58 8.65 11.87
N HIS A 322 12.91 8.78 11.87
CA HIS A 322 13.81 8.17 12.86
C HIS A 322 13.51 8.68 14.27
N GLY A 323 13.39 9.99 14.47
CA GLY A 323 13.07 10.59 15.77
C GLY A 323 11.70 10.16 16.33
N ALA A 324 10.72 9.86 15.47
CA ALA A 324 9.44 9.26 15.87
C ALA A 324 9.61 7.81 16.35
N ARG A 325 10.37 6.98 15.61
CA ARG A 325 10.71 5.62 16.02
C ARG A 325 11.41 5.57 17.39
N VAL A 326 12.42 6.42 17.59
CA VAL A 326 13.19 6.48 18.84
C VAL A 326 12.33 6.96 20.00
N ARG A 327 11.48 7.98 19.81
CA ARG A 327 10.54 8.46 20.83
C ARG A 327 9.54 7.39 21.30
N LEU A 328 9.12 6.50 20.40
CA LEU A 328 8.25 5.36 20.73
C LEU A 328 9.02 4.08 21.10
N GLN A 329 10.36 4.14 21.25
CA GLN A 329 11.23 3.01 21.59
C GLN A 329 11.00 1.76 20.71
N SER A 330 10.68 1.97 19.42
CA SER A 330 10.16 0.91 18.55
C SER A 330 11.24 0.25 17.67
N ASP A 331 11.10 -1.06 17.49
CA ASP A 331 11.89 -1.88 16.56
C ASP A 331 11.60 -1.59 15.06
N PHE A 332 10.66 -0.70 14.74
CA PHE A 332 10.22 -0.40 13.36
C PHE A 332 11.37 -0.22 12.37
N VAL A 333 11.29 -0.80 11.17
CA VAL A 333 12.36 -0.70 10.17
C VAL A 333 12.10 0.48 9.23
N LEU A 334 12.89 1.54 9.35
CA LEU A 334 12.81 2.71 8.46
C LEU A 334 13.62 2.47 7.19
N ILE A 335 12.95 2.44 6.04
CA ILE A 335 13.55 2.20 4.73
C ILE A 335 13.66 3.54 3.99
N ALA A 336 14.88 3.92 3.62
CA ALA A 336 15.19 5.16 2.92
C ALA A 336 15.12 4.95 1.40
N ARG A 337 14.16 5.58 0.70
CA ARG A 337 13.96 5.43 -0.74
C ARG A 337 14.42 6.66 -1.53
N THR A 338 15.15 6.44 -2.62
CA THR A 338 15.53 7.48 -3.59
C THR A 338 14.98 7.16 -4.98
N ASP A 339 14.18 8.07 -5.51
CA ASP A 339 13.63 8.06 -6.88
C ASP A 339 14.48 8.87 -7.87
N ALA A 340 15.53 9.54 -7.37
CA ALA A 340 16.36 10.50 -8.10
C ALA A 340 17.08 9.95 -9.34
N LEU A 341 17.18 8.62 -9.53
CA LEU A 341 18.03 7.98 -10.54
C LEU A 341 17.76 8.52 -11.95
N SER A 342 16.49 8.64 -12.33
CA SER A 342 16.08 9.10 -13.67
C SER A 342 16.17 10.62 -13.87
N THR A 343 16.60 11.37 -12.86
CA THR A 343 16.62 12.85 -12.86
C THR A 343 17.99 13.44 -12.52
N LEU A 344 18.75 12.80 -11.63
CA LEU A 344 20.02 13.28 -11.10
C LEU A 344 21.16 12.24 -11.21
N GLY A 345 20.86 11.02 -11.67
CA GLY A 345 21.85 9.96 -11.88
C GLY A 345 22.17 9.10 -10.66
N TYR A 346 23.06 8.14 -10.85
CA TYR A 346 23.38 7.09 -9.88
C TYR A 346 24.15 7.62 -8.66
N ASP A 347 25.18 8.44 -8.87
CA ASP A 347 26.03 8.93 -7.77
C ASP A 347 25.26 9.78 -6.76
N GLU A 348 24.27 10.55 -7.23
CA GLU A 348 23.37 11.32 -6.36
C GLU A 348 22.43 10.39 -5.56
N CYS A 349 21.91 9.31 -6.15
CA CYS A 349 21.17 8.29 -5.40
C CYS A 349 22.04 7.67 -4.29
N ILE A 350 23.27 7.28 -4.60
CA ILE A 350 24.20 6.74 -3.60
C ILE A 350 24.52 7.78 -2.52
N ARG A 351 24.68 9.06 -2.87
CA ARG A 351 24.89 10.14 -1.90
C ARG A 351 23.67 10.35 -0.99
N ARG A 352 22.45 10.40 -1.55
CA ARG A 352 21.18 10.52 -0.80
C ARG A 352 20.97 9.34 0.15
N LEU A 353 21.28 8.12 -0.31
CA LEU A 353 21.18 6.90 0.49
C LEU A 353 22.20 6.86 1.63
N ARG A 354 23.46 7.27 1.40
CA ARG A 354 24.47 7.41 2.47
C ARG A 354 24.01 8.44 3.51
N MET A 355 23.54 9.61 3.11
CA MET A 355 23.02 10.62 4.05
C MET A 355 21.81 10.09 4.84
N ALA A 356 20.89 9.34 4.22
CA ALA A 356 19.72 8.81 4.92
C ALA A 356 20.06 7.68 5.91
N ARG A 357 21.04 6.83 5.57
CA ARG A 357 21.65 5.86 6.49
C ARG A 357 22.27 6.55 7.70
N ASP A 358 23.10 7.57 7.44
CA ASP A 358 23.84 8.30 8.48
C ASP A 358 22.90 9.09 9.43
N GLU A 359 21.66 9.33 8.98
CA GLU A 359 20.55 9.94 9.72
C GLU A 359 19.57 8.90 10.34
N GLY A 360 19.97 7.63 10.37
CA GLY A 360 19.31 6.57 11.14
C GLY A 360 18.25 5.73 10.42
N ALA A 361 18.24 5.72 9.07
CA ALA A 361 17.49 4.73 8.31
C ALA A 361 18.15 3.34 8.36
N ASP A 362 17.34 2.30 8.53
CA ASP A 362 17.80 0.93 8.75
C ASP A 362 18.12 0.18 7.44
N VAL A 363 17.50 0.56 6.31
CA VAL A 363 17.60 -0.11 5.00
C VAL A 363 17.57 0.94 3.88
N GLY A 364 18.26 0.69 2.76
CA GLY A 364 18.18 1.52 1.55
C GLY A 364 17.36 0.92 0.41
N LEU A 365 16.65 1.76 -0.35
CA LEU A 365 16.00 1.42 -1.62
C LEU A 365 16.39 2.44 -2.70
N LEU A 366 17.07 1.98 -3.75
CA LEU A 366 17.32 2.76 -4.97
C LEU A 366 16.28 2.34 -6.01
N GLU A 367 15.35 3.24 -6.32
CA GLU A 367 14.18 2.91 -7.14
C GLU A 367 14.47 2.96 -8.65
N GLY A 368 14.04 1.92 -9.37
CA GLY A 368 14.04 1.90 -10.83
C GLY A 368 15.40 1.64 -11.49
N PHE A 369 16.26 0.78 -10.92
CA PHE A 369 17.52 0.31 -11.53
C PHE A 369 17.40 0.02 -13.03
N SER A 370 18.37 0.47 -13.82
CA SER A 370 18.36 0.30 -15.29
C SER A 370 19.06 -0.98 -15.77
N THR A 371 20.00 -1.54 -15.00
CA THR A 371 20.69 -2.81 -15.35
C THR A 371 20.94 -3.67 -14.10
N LYS A 372 21.24 -4.97 -14.28
CA LYS A 372 21.57 -5.89 -13.17
C LYS A 372 22.91 -5.54 -12.52
N GLU A 373 23.85 -5.03 -13.30
CA GLU A 373 25.18 -4.60 -12.87
C GLU A 373 25.06 -3.37 -11.96
N GLN A 374 24.17 -2.42 -12.30
CA GLN A 374 23.87 -1.26 -11.46
C GLN A 374 23.24 -1.67 -10.12
N ALA A 375 22.34 -2.66 -10.12
CA ALA A 375 21.75 -3.21 -8.89
C ALA A 375 22.83 -3.87 -8.01
N ALA A 376 23.67 -4.71 -8.60
CA ALA A 376 24.79 -5.36 -7.90
C ALA A 376 25.89 -4.37 -7.44
N GLN A 377 26.04 -3.23 -8.12
CA GLN A 377 26.99 -2.19 -7.73
C GLN A 377 26.47 -1.37 -6.54
N ALA A 378 25.17 -1.07 -6.48
CA ALA A 378 24.59 -0.34 -5.35
C ALA A 378 24.77 -1.08 -4.02
N VAL A 379 24.62 -2.41 -4.01
CA VAL A 379 24.88 -3.24 -2.83
C VAL A 379 26.33 -3.10 -2.36
N LYS A 380 27.31 -3.10 -3.28
CA LYS A 380 28.73 -2.90 -2.94
C LYS A 380 29.02 -1.49 -2.43
N ASP A 381 28.43 -0.47 -3.05
CA ASP A 381 28.69 0.94 -2.74
C ASP A 381 28.08 1.38 -1.39
N LEU A 382 27.12 0.62 -0.87
CA LEU A 382 26.42 0.90 0.40
C LEU A 382 26.71 -0.13 1.50
N ALA A 383 27.38 -1.23 1.19
CA ALA A 383 27.78 -2.26 2.15
C ALA A 383 28.51 -1.67 3.40
N PRO A 384 28.27 -2.21 4.60
CA PRO A 384 27.42 -3.37 4.92
C PRO A 384 25.93 -3.02 5.15
N TRP A 385 25.47 -1.82 4.80
CA TRP A 385 24.07 -1.42 5.02
C TRP A 385 23.12 -2.21 4.11
N PRO A 386 22.06 -2.84 4.65
CA PRO A 386 21.19 -3.70 3.86
C PRO A 386 20.38 -2.90 2.83
N LEU A 387 20.26 -3.45 1.62
CA LEU A 387 19.41 -2.89 0.57
C LEU A 387 18.17 -3.75 0.31
N LEU A 388 17.11 -3.07 -0.11
CA LEU A 388 15.86 -3.60 -0.60
C LEU A 388 15.79 -3.44 -2.13
N LEU A 389 15.41 -4.50 -2.83
CA LEU A 389 15.13 -4.48 -4.27
C LEU A 389 13.61 -4.42 -4.53
N ASN A 390 13.15 -3.41 -5.26
CA ASN A 390 11.78 -3.36 -5.77
C ASN A 390 11.68 -4.08 -7.12
N SER A 391 10.90 -5.14 -7.18
CA SER A 391 10.60 -5.88 -8.40
C SER A 391 9.24 -5.45 -8.97
N VAL A 392 9.29 -4.84 -10.16
CA VAL A 392 8.12 -4.45 -10.96
C VAL A 392 8.33 -4.94 -12.39
N GLU A 393 7.82 -6.13 -12.66
CA GLU A 393 7.85 -6.73 -13.99
C GLU A 393 7.07 -5.88 -15.00
N ASN A 394 7.57 -5.82 -16.24
CA ASN A 394 7.07 -4.92 -17.30
C ASN A 394 7.21 -3.41 -16.98
N GLY A 395 7.93 -3.06 -15.90
CA GLY A 395 8.36 -1.70 -15.60
C GLY A 395 9.65 -1.30 -16.36
N LYS A 396 10.38 -0.33 -15.79
CA LYS A 396 11.67 0.15 -16.35
C LYS A 396 12.88 -0.71 -16.00
N SER A 397 12.75 -1.61 -15.03
CA SER A 397 13.87 -2.37 -14.47
C SER A 397 13.98 -3.76 -15.08
N PRO A 398 15.19 -4.31 -15.22
CA PRO A 398 15.36 -5.67 -15.72
C PRO A 398 14.77 -6.68 -14.72
N LEU A 399 14.23 -7.78 -15.24
CA LEU A 399 13.80 -8.91 -14.41
C LEU A 399 15.01 -9.49 -13.65
N ILE A 400 14.98 -9.38 -12.32
CA ILE A 400 15.94 -10.00 -11.40
C ILE A 400 15.16 -11.04 -10.59
N THR A 401 15.68 -12.27 -10.50
CA THR A 401 15.06 -13.34 -9.69
C THR A 401 15.45 -13.26 -8.23
N VAL A 402 14.70 -13.94 -7.34
CA VAL A 402 15.05 -14.08 -5.90
C VAL A 402 16.48 -14.59 -5.71
N ASP A 403 16.91 -15.57 -6.50
CA ASP A 403 18.25 -16.15 -6.39
C ASP A 403 19.35 -15.24 -6.93
N GLU A 404 19.06 -14.43 -7.95
CA GLU A 404 19.97 -13.38 -8.40
C GLU A 404 20.09 -12.27 -7.35
N ALA A 405 18.98 -11.79 -6.79
CA ALA A 405 18.97 -10.76 -5.75
C ALA A 405 19.73 -11.22 -4.49
N ARG A 406 19.56 -12.48 -4.08
CA ARG A 406 20.32 -13.08 -2.95
C ARG A 406 21.82 -13.15 -3.29
N LYS A 407 22.20 -13.56 -4.50
CA LYS A 407 23.60 -13.59 -4.97
C LYS A 407 24.23 -12.20 -5.12
N MET A 408 23.44 -11.17 -5.38
CA MET A 408 23.89 -9.77 -5.39
C MET A 408 24.09 -9.19 -3.98
N GLY A 409 23.53 -9.81 -2.94
CA GLY A 409 23.59 -9.34 -1.55
C GLY A 409 22.45 -8.40 -1.13
N PHE A 410 21.34 -8.35 -1.86
CA PHE A 410 20.12 -7.71 -1.34
C PHE A 410 19.60 -8.48 -0.13
N ARG A 411 19.00 -7.76 0.83
CA ARG A 411 18.48 -8.32 2.08
C ARG A 411 16.95 -8.32 2.17
N ILE A 412 16.28 -7.50 1.37
CA ILE A 412 14.82 -7.52 1.20
C ILE A 412 14.50 -7.46 -0.30
N MET A 413 13.45 -8.14 -0.75
CA MET A 413 12.94 -8.03 -2.12
C MET A 413 11.40 -7.97 -2.11
N ILE A 414 10.85 -6.87 -2.60
CA ILE A 414 9.39 -6.66 -2.70
C ILE A 414 8.92 -6.89 -4.14
N PHE A 415 7.71 -7.43 -4.32
CA PHE A 415 7.12 -7.67 -5.64
C PHE A 415 5.83 -6.87 -5.81
N SER A 416 5.96 -5.58 -6.13
CA SER A 416 4.92 -4.55 -5.92
C SER A 416 3.61 -4.70 -6.71
N PHE A 417 3.53 -5.65 -7.64
CA PHE A 417 2.33 -5.95 -8.44
C PHE A 417 1.92 -7.44 -8.42
N ALA A 418 2.55 -8.26 -7.55
CA ALA A 418 2.42 -9.72 -7.53
C ALA A 418 0.98 -10.25 -7.45
N THR A 419 0.08 -9.55 -6.76
CA THR A 419 -1.32 -9.97 -6.59
C THR A 419 -2.30 -9.17 -7.44
N ILE A 420 -2.10 -7.86 -7.63
CA ILE A 420 -3.06 -7.00 -8.33
C ILE A 420 -3.08 -7.23 -9.85
N SER A 421 -1.93 -7.52 -10.46
CA SER A 421 -1.86 -7.83 -11.91
C SER A 421 -2.60 -9.13 -12.28
N PRO A 422 -2.35 -10.29 -11.64
CA PRO A 422 -3.13 -11.49 -11.93
C PRO A 422 -4.60 -11.37 -11.51
N ALA A 423 -4.91 -10.62 -10.44
CA ALA A 423 -6.31 -10.33 -10.08
C ALA A 423 -7.04 -9.56 -11.20
N TYR A 424 -6.44 -8.50 -11.75
CA TYR A 424 -7.00 -7.76 -12.88
C TYR A 424 -7.27 -8.67 -14.09
N ILE A 425 -6.33 -9.54 -14.45
CA ILE A 425 -6.47 -10.49 -15.57
C ILE A 425 -7.66 -11.43 -15.32
N ALA A 426 -7.68 -12.14 -14.19
CA ALA A 426 -8.71 -13.13 -13.87
C ALA A 426 -10.11 -12.51 -13.73
N ILE A 427 -10.20 -11.30 -13.14
CA ILE A 427 -11.45 -10.54 -13.05
C ILE A 427 -11.92 -10.12 -14.43
N ARG A 428 -11.04 -9.55 -15.28
CA ARG A 428 -11.38 -9.10 -16.62
C ARG A 428 -11.86 -10.25 -17.50
N GLU A 429 -11.17 -11.39 -17.50
CA GLU A 429 -11.58 -12.58 -18.26
C GLU A 429 -12.94 -13.12 -17.79
N THR A 430 -13.18 -13.13 -16.48
CA THR A 430 -14.43 -13.61 -15.90
C THR A 430 -15.60 -12.67 -16.19
N LEU A 431 -15.39 -11.35 -16.14
CA LEU A 431 -16.40 -10.36 -16.54
C LEU A 431 -16.67 -10.38 -18.05
N MET A 432 -15.66 -10.63 -18.88
CA MET A 432 -15.85 -10.84 -20.32
C MET A 432 -16.66 -12.10 -20.59
N ARG A 433 -16.40 -13.21 -19.89
CA ARG A 433 -17.19 -14.46 -19.98
C ARG A 433 -18.65 -14.22 -19.57
N LEU A 434 -18.87 -13.52 -18.46
CA LEU A 434 -20.21 -13.14 -18.00
C LEU A 434 -20.95 -12.29 -19.05
N LYS A 435 -20.26 -11.32 -19.66
CA LYS A 435 -20.82 -10.45 -20.71
C LYS A 435 -21.18 -11.20 -22.00
N THR A 436 -20.39 -12.20 -22.42
CA THR A 436 -20.58 -12.88 -23.72
C THR A 436 -21.34 -14.21 -23.63
N GLN A 437 -21.39 -14.85 -22.46
CA GLN A 437 -22.00 -16.18 -22.26
C GLN A 437 -23.11 -16.19 -21.19
N GLY A 438 -23.32 -15.09 -20.47
CA GLY A 438 -24.33 -15.00 -19.40
C GLY A 438 -23.98 -15.78 -18.13
N ILE A 439 -22.78 -16.34 -18.03
CA ILE A 439 -22.32 -17.17 -16.90
C ILE A 439 -20.94 -16.74 -16.39
N VAL A 440 -20.74 -16.83 -15.07
CA VAL A 440 -19.45 -16.51 -14.44
C VAL A 440 -18.39 -17.58 -14.74
N GLY A 441 -18.76 -18.86 -14.67
CA GLY A 441 -17.88 -19.98 -15.02
C GLY A 441 -16.67 -20.22 -14.10
N THR A 442 -16.72 -19.77 -12.84
CA THR A 442 -15.67 -20.02 -11.84
C THR A 442 -15.51 -21.54 -11.58
N PRO A 443 -14.28 -22.06 -11.40
CA PRO A 443 -14.06 -23.46 -11.03
C PRO A 443 -14.80 -23.88 -9.76
N SER A 444 -15.44 -25.06 -9.79
CA SER A 444 -16.37 -25.53 -8.75
C SER A 444 -15.79 -25.74 -7.35
N HIS A 445 -14.46 -25.79 -7.21
CA HIS A 445 -13.79 -25.86 -5.90
C HIS A 445 -13.65 -24.49 -5.21
N ILE A 446 -13.88 -23.38 -5.92
CA ILE A 446 -13.91 -22.03 -5.33
C ILE A 446 -15.34 -21.74 -4.85
N THR A 447 -15.66 -22.28 -3.67
CA THR A 447 -16.95 -22.07 -3.00
C THR A 447 -16.92 -20.84 -2.09
N PRO A 448 -18.09 -20.27 -1.70
CA PRO A 448 -18.14 -19.21 -0.68
C PRO A 448 -17.47 -19.64 0.62
N ILE A 449 -17.65 -20.89 1.04
CA ILE A 449 -17.00 -21.45 2.24
C ILE A 449 -15.48 -21.42 2.09
N LYS A 450 -14.91 -21.85 0.96
CA LYS A 450 -13.44 -21.79 0.76
C LYS A 450 -12.92 -20.35 0.81
N LEU A 451 -13.66 -19.37 0.26
CA LEU A 451 -13.29 -17.96 0.38
C LEU A 451 -13.36 -17.46 1.84
N PHE A 452 -14.37 -17.87 2.61
CA PHE A 452 -14.47 -17.54 4.03
C PHE A 452 -13.38 -18.22 4.86
N GLU A 453 -13.02 -19.48 4.57
CA GLU A 453 -11.89 -20.17 5.20
C GLU A 453 -10.57 -19.42 4.99
N VAL A 454 -10.27 -19.01 3.76
CA VAL A 454 -9.11 -18.16 3.44
C VAL A 454 -9.17 -16.85 4.22
N CYS A 455 -10.34 -16.23 4.34
CA CYS A 455 -10.52 -15.02 5.14
C CYS A 455 -10.41 -15.21 6.66
N GLY A 456 -10.38 -16.45 7.17
CA GLY A 456 -10.22 -16.75 8.60
C GLY A 456 -11.49 -17.21 9.32
N LEU A 457 -12.48 -17.77 8.61
CA LEU A 457 -13.74 -18.29 9.17
C LEU A 457 -13.53 -19.14 10.44
N LYS A 458 -12.59 -20.09 10.41
CA LYS A 458 -12.31 -20.99 11.54
C LYS A 458 -11.81 -20.28 12.80
N HIS A 459 -11.09 -19.17 12.64
CA HIS A 459 -10.73 -18.31 13.79
C HIS A 459 -11.96 -17.58 14.33
N SER A 460 -12.82 -17.05 13.46
CA SER A 460 -14.05 -16.35 13.86
C SER A 460 -15.05 -17.28 14.58
N MET A 461 -15.22 -18.51 14.10
CA MET A 461 -16.02 -19.54 14.76
C MET A 461 -15.43 -19.92 16.13
N ALA A 462 -14.10 -20.06 16.23
CA ALA A 462 -13.45 -20.34 17.50
C ALA A 462 -13.62 -19.19 18.51
N VAL A 463 -13.68 -17.93 18.08
CA VAL A 463 -13.98 -16.78 18.96
C VAL A 463 -15.42 -16.85 19.51
N ASP A 464 -16.41 -17.16 18.67
CA ASP A 464 -17.81 -17.36 19.10
C ASP A 464 -17.90 -18.51 20.12
N MET A 465 -17.38 -19.69 19.78
CA MET A 465 -17.46 -20.89 20.63
C MET A 465 -16.69 -20.73 21.96
N ASN A 466 -15.49 -20.13 21.95
CA ASN A 466 -14.72 -19.89 23.17
C ASN A 466 -15.37 -18.83 24.08
N ALA A 467 -16.20 -17.94 23.54
CA ALA A 467 -17.02 -17.01 24.33
C ALA A 467 -18.31 -17.64 24.89
N GLY A 468 -18.56 -18.93 24.62
CA GLY A 468 -19.81 -19.62 24.97
C GLY A 468 -20.96 -19.34 23.98
N GLY A 469 -20.64 -18.79 22.80
CA GLY A 469 -21.56 -18.67 21.68
C GLY A 469 -21.90 -20.02 21.06
N ALA A 470 -23.03 -20.04 20.37
CA ALA A 470 -23.54 -21.20 19.64
C ALA A 470 -23.97 -20.80 18.21
N SER A 471 -23.45 -19.69 17.69
CA SER A 471 -23.87 -19.09 16.43
C SER A 471 -23.55 -19.97 15.21
N PHE A 472 -22.61 -20.90 15.38
CA PHE A 472 -22.12 -21.85 14.38
C PHE A 472 -22.20 -23.32 14.87
N ALA A 473 -23.09 -23.60 15.83
CA ALA A 473 -23.20 -24.90 16.48
C ALA A 473 -23.86 -25.94 15.54
N GLY A 474 -23.03 -26.61 14.73
CA GLY A 474 -23.44 -27.61 13.75
C GLY A 474 -22.75 -27.48 12.38
N ASP A 475 -21.99 -26.40 12.17
CA ASP A 475 -21.31 -26.09 10.89
C ASP A 475 -19.82 -26.53 10.86
N LEU A 476 -19.41 -27.47 11.73
CA LEU A 476 -18.04 -28.03 11.83
C LEU A 476 -18.00 -29.52 11.51
#